data_AF-N8QDZ2-F1
#
_entry.id   AF-N8QDZ2-F1
#
_cell.length_a   1.000
_cell.length_b   1.000
_cell.length_c   1.000
_cell.angle_alpha   90.00
_cell.angle_beta   90.00
_cell.angle_gamma   90.00
#
_symmetry.space_group_name_H-M   'P 1'
#
loop_
_entity.id
_entity.type
_entity.pdbx_description
1 polymer ?
#
loop_
_entity_poly.entity_id
_entity_poly.type
_entity_poly.pdbx_seq_one_letter_code
_entity_poly.pdbx_strand_id
1 'polypeptide(L)' 'MSSFSKTFLIYGVSKGLGKAIAELLQDSIDTVYGVSRSAPESIDNLKLSDNAKVILIGST' A
#
# COMPACT_ATOMS: atom_id res chain seq x y z
N MET A 1 -8.32 21.60 12.50
CA MET A 1 -7.07 21.43 11.71
C MET A 1 -7.45 20.91 10.33
N SER A 2 -7.07 21.61 9.26
CA SER A 2 -7.16 21.06 7.90
C SER A 2 -6.08 19.98 7.75
N SER A 3 -6.45 18.72 7.96
CA SER A 3 -5.53 17.62 7.66
C SER A 3 -5.41 17.53 6.14
N PHE A 4 -4.28 17.96 5.60
CA PHE A 4 -3.98 17.77 4.19
C PHE A 4 -3.64 16.30 3.95
N SER A 5 -4.21 15.70 2.90
CA SER A 5 -3.85 14.35 2.49
C SER A 5 -2.41 14.32 2.00
N LYS A 6 -1.71 13.24 2.32
CA LYS A 6 -0.37 12.93 1.83
C LYS A 6 -0.45 11.81 0.81
N THR A 7 0.62 11.63 0.05
CA THR A 7 0.77 10.51 -0.86
C THR A 7 2.06 9.77 -0.56
N PHE A 8 1.97 8.46 -0.37
CA PHE A 8 3.09 7.58 -0.05
C PHE A 8 3.35 6.61 -1.21
N LEU A 9 4.62 6.38 -1.51
CA LEU A 9 5.08 5.33 -2.43
C LEU A 9 5.97 4.36 -1.65
N ILE A 10 5.54 3.10 -1.53
CA ILE A 10 6.22 2.10 -0.70
C ILE A 10 6.69 0.97 -1.58
N TYR A 11 8.00 0.71 -1.62
CA TYR A 11 8.57 -0.44 -2.32
C TYR A 11 8.67 -1.65 -1.38
N GLY A 12 8.41 -2.84 -1.92
CA GLY A 12 8.51 -4.10 -1.17
C GLY A 12 7.27 -4.43 -0.34
N VAL A 13 6.06 -4.13 -0.82
CA VAL A 13 4.82 -4.36 -0.06
C VAL A 13 4.33 -5.82 -0.05
N SER A 14 5.05 -6.75 -0.69
CA SER A 14 4.59 -8.14 -0.75
C SER A 14 4.71 -8.88 0.59
N LYS A 15 5.66 -8.49 1.46
CA LYS A 15 5.89 -9.13 2.78
C LYS A 15 6.70 -8.24 3.73
N GLY A 16 6.74 -8.63 5.01
CA GLY A 16 7.56 -7.98 6.03
C GLY A 16 7.15 -6.55 6.33
N LEU A 17 8.14 -5.67 6.53
CA LEU A 17 7.90 -4.28 6.95
C LEU A 17 7.14 -3.45 5.92
N GLY A 18 7.44 -3.61 4.63
CA GLY A 18 6.75 -2.84 3.58
C GLY A 18 5.24 -3.13 3.57
N LYS A 19 4.86 -4.39 3.82
CA LYS A 19 3.45 -4.79 3.97
C LYS A 19 2.82 -4.14 5.21
N ALA A 20 3.48 -4.26 6.37
CA ALA A 20 2.95 -3.74 7.64
C ALA A 20 2.74 -2.21 7.61
N ILE A 21 3.67 -1.48 6.99
CA ILE A 21 3.55 -0.01 6.84
C ILE A 21 2.38 0.33 5.90
N ALA A 22 2.24 -0.39 4.79
CA ALA A 22 1.15 -0.13 3.84
C ALA A 22 -0.23 -0.44 4.46
N GLU A 23 -0.34 -1.46 5.32
CA GLU A 23 -1.56 -1.79 6.08
C GLU A 23 -1.90 -0.70 7.12
N LEU A 24 -0.91 -0.19 7.85
CA LEU A 24 -1.10 0.89 8.83
C LEU A 24 -1.61 2.20 8.22
N LEU A 25 -1.25 2.49 6.96
CA LEU A 25 -1.59 3.73 6.28
C LEU A 25 -2.88 3.66 5.45
N GLN A 26 -3.54 2.50 5.37
CA GLN A 26 -4.77 2.34 4.58
C GLN A 26 -5.99 3.05 5.17
N ASP A 27 -6.04 3.19 6.49
CA ASP A 27 -7.16 3.78 7.23
C ASP A 27 -7.07 5.32 7.34
N SER A 28 -6.04 5.93 6.75
CA SER A 28 -5.87 7.38 6.76
C SER A 28 -6.48 8.05 5.52
N ILE A 29 -6.58 9.38 5.55
CA ILE A 29 -6.98 10.19 4.38
C ILE A 29 -5.92 10.19 3.27
N ASP A 30 -4.81 9.50 3.48
CA ASP A 30 -3.64 9.55 2.62
C ASP A 30 -3.77 8.53 1.48
N THR A 31 -3.15 8.84 0.36
CA THR A 31 -3.04 7.91 -0.78
C THR A 31 -1.79 7.05 -0.63
N VAL A 32 -1.92 5.74 -0.80
CA VAL A 32 -0.81 4.79 -0.67
C VAL A 32 -0.66 3.99 -1.96
N TYR A 33 0.51 4.14 -2.60
CA TYR A 33 0.94 3.30 -3.71
C TYR A 33 1.95 2.28 -3.23
N GLY A 34 1.54 1.02 -3.14
CA GLY A 34 2.43 -0.09 -2.83
C GLY A 34 3.03 -0.68 -4.09
N VAL A 35 4.34 -0.92 -4.12
CA VAL A 35 5.06 -1.50 -5.26
C VAL A 35 5.68 -2.83 -4.87
N SER A 36 5.42 -3.88 -5.64
CA SER A 36 5.98 -5.22 -5.37
C SER A 36 6.17 -6.04 -6.64
N ARG A 37 7.08 -7.03 -6.60
CA ARG A 37 7.34 -7.96 -7.72
C ARG A 37 6.38 -9.14 -7.75
N SER A 38 5.86 -9.52 -6.59
CA SER A 38 4.89 -10.60 -6.40
C SER A 38 3.66 -10.04 -5.72
N ALA A 39 2.50 -10.62 -6.01
CA ALA A 39 1.29 -10.30 -5.27
C ALA A 39 1.51 -10.53 -3.76
N PRO A 40 1.08 -9.59 -2.89
CA PRO A 40 1.03 -9.85 -1.45
C PRO A 40 0.11 -11.05 -1.18
N GLU A 41 0.48 -11.92 -0.24
CA GLU A 41 -0.32 -13.12 0.09
C GLU A 41 -1.73 -12.80 0.62
N SER A 42 -1.94 -11.58 1.12
CA SER A 42 -3.22 -11.06 1.58
C SER A 42 -3.46 -9.71 0.92
N ILE A 43 -3.98 -9.75 -0.31
CA ILE A 43 -4.31 -8.54 -1.07
C ILE A 43 -5.61 -7.90 -0.54
N ASP A 44 -6.44 -8.67 0.14
CA ASP A 44 -7.78 -8.23 0.56
C ASP A 44 -7.70 -7.02 1.49
N ASN A 45 -6.77 -7.02 2.45
CA ASN A 45 -6.53 -5.87 3.33
C ASN A 45 -6.06 -4.64 2.52
N LEU A 46 -5.08 -4.82 1.63
CA LEU A 46 -4.49 -3.74 0.82
C LEU A 46 -5.40 -3.14 -0.26
N LYS A 47 -6.54 -3.75 -0.56
CA LYS A 47 -7.52 -3.30 -1.57
C LYS A 47 -8.76 -2.61 -1.00
N LEU A 48 -8.88 -2.48 0.33
CA LEU A 48 -10.14 -2.09 0.97
C LEU A 48 -10.38 -0.58 1.07
N SER A 49 -9.41 0.29 0.80
CA SER A 49 -9.62 1.73 0.76
C SER A 49 -9.52 2.30 -0.65
N ASP A 50 -10.40 3.24 -0.99
CA ASP A 50 -10.41 3.94 -2.29
C ASP A 50 -9.06 4.62 -2.61
N ASN A 51 -8.25 4.88 -1.58
CA ASN A 51 -6.99 5.59 -1.64
C ASN A 51 -5.75 4.68 -1.66
N ALA A 52 -5.91 3.35 -1.59
CA ALA A 52 -4.79 2.41 -1.60
C ALA A 52 -4.74 1.60 -2.91
N LYS A 53 -3.55 1.52 -3.52
CA LYS A 53 -3.33 0.75 -4.74
C LYS A 53 -2.00 0.01 -4.71
N VAL A 54 -2.04 -1.28 -5.05
CA VAL A 54 -0.83 -2.10 -5.25
C VAL A 54 -0.49 -2.19 -6.74
N ILE A 55 0.74 -1.84 -7.09
CA ILE A 55 1.33 -1.89 -8.42
C ILE A 55 2.31 -3.07 -8.46
N LEU A 56 2.05 -4.02 -9.35
CA LEU A 56 2.96 -5.14 -9.59
C LEU A 56 3.98 -4.74 -10.65
N ILE A 57 5.27 -4.79 -10.30
CA ILE A 57 6.38 -4.50 -11.19
C ILE A 57 7.14 -5.80 -11.50
N GLY A 58 6.86 -6.41 -12.65
CA GLY A 58 7.58 -7.57 -13.17
C GLY A 58 7.67 -8.76 -12.21
N SER A 59 6.79 -9.73 -12.38
CA SER A 59 6.93 -11.04 -11.74
C SER A 59 7.99 -11.86 -12.47
N THR A 60 9.03 -12.31 -11.77
CA THR A 60 9.80 -13.49 -12.19
C THR A 60 8.98 -14.75 -11.99
#